data_AF-A0A546XIE5-F1
#
_entry.id   AF-A0A546XIE5-F1
#
_cell.length_a   1.000
_cell.length_b   1.000
_cell.length_c   1.000
_cell.angle_alpha   90.00
_cell.angle_beta   90.00
_cell.angle_gamma   90.00
#
_symmetry.space_group_name_H-M   'P 1'
#
loop_
_entity.id
_entity.type
_entity.pdbx_description
1 polymer ?
#
loop_
_entity_poly.entity_id
_entity_poly.type
_entity_poly.pdbx_seq_one_letter_code
_entity_poly.pdbx_strand_id
1 'polypeptide(L)' 'MAKPSTEGAGNVTPLRKSQPCPECGRPSTRDDYPFCSDRCRSLDLARWLNGSYAIPVADDESSAGGQNTGKNTSE' A
#
# COMPACT_ATOMS: atom_id res chain seq x y z
N MET A 1 19.70 2.21 48.87
CA MET A 1 19.61 3.01 47.63
C MET A 1 19.49 2.05 46.45
N ALA A 2 18.29 1.81 45.94
CA ALA A 2 18.08 1.01 44.73
C ALA A 2 17.58 1.95 43.62
N LYS A 3 18.34 2.06 42.52
CA LYS A 3 17.90 2.76 41.32
C LYS A 3 17.00 1.81 40.53
N PRO A 4 15.78 2.21 40.11
CA PRO A 4 15.02 1.38 39.20
C PRO A 4 15.63 1.48 37.79
N SER A 5 15.84 0.32 37.18
CA SER A 5 16.26 0.17 35.79
C SER A 5 15.13 0.58 34.85
N THR A 6 15.35 1.60 34.03
CA THR A 6 14.44 1.99 32.95
C THR A 6 14.72 1.10 31.74
N GLU A 7 14.08 -0.06 31.68
CA GLU A 7 13.94 -0.85 30.44
C GLU A 7 12.86 -0.19 29.58
N GLY A 8 13.27 0.53 28.54
CA GLY A 8 12.33 1.31 27.73
C GLY A 8 12.91 1.74 26.40
N ALA A 9 13.57 0.84 25.67
CA ALA A 9 13.86 1.08 24.26
C ALA A 9 12.62 0.73 23.42
N GLY A 10 11.61 1.60 23.47
CA GLY A 10 10.43 1.51 22.62
C GLY A 10 10.83 1.64 21.15
N ASN A 11 10.24 0.80 20.28
CA ASN A 11 10.48 0.83 18.84
C ASN A 11 10.11 2.21 18.27
N VAL A 12 11.13 3.00 17.91
CA VAL A 12 10.96 4.36 17.40
C VAL A 12 10.49 4.30 15.95
N THR A 13 9.19 4.06 15.72
CA THR A 13 8.64 4.22 14.36
C THR A 13 8.62 5.71 14.03
N PRO A 14 9.27 6.15 12.94
CA PRO A 14 9.24 7.56 12.52
C PRO A 14 7.80 8.03 12.34
N LEU A 15 7.50 9.26 12.76
CA LEU A 15 6.18 9.87 12.59
C LEU A 15 5.95 10.18 11.11
N ARG A 16 5.51 9.17 10.37
CA ARG A 16 5.17 9.27 8.96
C ARG A 16 3.79 9.91 8.84
N LYS A 17 3.63 10.87 7.93
CA LYS A 17 2.33 11.51 7.66
C LYS A 17 1.31 10.46 7.20
N SER A 18 0.05 10.60 7.63
CA SER A 18 -1.02 9.73 7.12
C SER A 18 -1.16 9.93 5.61
N GLN A 19 -1.26 8.81 4.90
CA GLN A 19 -1.52 8.76 3.46
C GLN A 19 -2.88 8.11 3.20
N PRO A 20 -3.57 8.46 2.12
CA PRO A 20 -4.81 7.77 1.73
C PRO A 20 -4.50 6.31 1.38
N CYS A 21 -5.35 5.41 1.86
CA CYS A 21 -5.25 3.97 1.61
C CYS A 21 -5.42 3.70 0.11
N PRO A 22 -4.49 2.98 -0.55
CA PRO A 22 -4.59 2.73 -1.99
C PRO A 22 -5.82 1.90 -2.37
N GLU A 23 -6.33 1.09 -1.44
CA GLU A 23 -7.47 0.21 -1.69
C GLU A 23 -8.84 0.92 -1.57
N CYS A 24 -8.97 1.93 -0.71
CA CYS A 24 -10.28 2.52 -0.39
C CYS A 24 -10.27 4.03 -0.06
N GLY A 25 -9.13 4.72 -0.17
CA GLY A 25 -8.98 6.16 0.02
C GLY A 25 -9.03 6.69 1.46
N ARG A 26 -9.35 5.86 2.46
CA ARG A 26 -9.39 6.27 3.88
C ARG A 26 -7.99 6.60 4.42
N PRO A 27 -7.84 7.47 5.43
CA PRO A 27 -6.53 7.77 6.00
C PRO A 27 -5.88 6.50 6.60
N SER A 28 -4.59 6.31 6.33
CA SER A 28 -3.81 5.19 6.88
C SER A 28 -3.63 5.29 8.38
N THR A 29 -3.62 4.14 9.03
CA THR A 29 -3.29 3.99 10.44
C THR A 29 -1.79 3.80 10.59
N ARG A 30 -1.26 4.04 11.80
CA ARG A 30 0.17 3.84 12.06
C ARG A 30 0.58 2.37 11.97
N ASP A 31 -0.29 1.47 12.41
CA ASP A 31 -0.03 0.03 12.46
C ASP A 31 -0.17 -0.63 11.09
N ASP A 32 -1.10 -0.14 10.25
CA ASP A 32 -1.38 -0.72 8.94
C ASP A 32 -0.78 0.04 7.76
N TYR A 33 0.02 1.10 8.02
CA TYR A 33 0.61 1.93 6.98
C TYR A 33 1.25 1.08 5.86
N PRO A 34 0.93 1.32 4.56
CA PRO A 34 0.20 2.46 3.98
C PRO A 34 -1.34 2.33 3.90
N PHE A 35 -1.93 1.31 4.54
CA PHE A 35 -3.36 1.02 4.48
C PHE A 35 -4.11 1.58 5.69
N CYS A 36 -5.44 1.59 5.62
CA CYS A 36 -6.29 1.97 6.74
C CYS A 36 -6.63 0.80 7.68
N SER A 37 -6.38 -0.45 7.27
CA SER A 37 -6.62 -1.66 8.07
C SER A 37 -5.98 -2.90 7.46
N ASP A 38 -5.83 -3.96 8.26
CA ASP A 38 -5.39 -5.29 7.80
C ASP A 38 -6.25 -5.85 6.66
N ARG A 39 -7.58 -5.66 6.72
CA ARG A 39 -8.49 -6.06 5.63
C ARG A 39 -8.10 -5.46 4.29
N CYS A 40 -7.74 -4.18 4.25
CA CYS A 40 -7.32 -3.52 3.01
C CYS A 40 -5.96 -4.02 2.52
N ARG A 41 -5.05 -4.39 3.43
CA ARG A 41 -3.79 -5.06 3.10
C ARG A 41 -4.02 -6.42 2.46
N SER A 42 -4.95 -7.24 2.99
CA SER A 42 -5.26 -8.55 2.41
C SER A 42 -5.92 -8.44 1.03
N LEU A 43 -6.79 -7.44 0.82
CA LEU A 43 -7.43 -7.19 -0.48
C LEU A 43 -6.40 -6.78 -1.54
N ASP A 44 -5.46 -5.91 -1.18
CA ASP A 44 -4.36 -5.53 -2.07
C ASP A 44 -3.54 -6.77 -2.46
N LEU A 45 -3.15 -7.59 -1.48
CA LEU A 45 -2.45 -8.85 -1.73
C LEU A 45 -3.24 -9.79 -2.66
N ALA A 46 -4.56 -9.90 -2.49
CA ALA A 46 -5.39 -10.71 -3.37
C ALA A 46 -5.38 -10.20 -4.82
N ARG A 47 -5.36 -8.88 -5.05
CA ARG A 47 -5.23 -8.29 -6.40
C ARG A 47 -3.87 -8.59 -7.03
N TRP A 48 -2.80 -8.59 -6.23
CA TRP A 48 -1.48 -9.02 -6.67
C TRP A 48 -1.48 -10.47 -7.12
N LEU A 49 -2.01 -11.37 -6.29
CA LEU A 49 -2.08 -12.80 -6.58
C LEU A 49 -3.00 -13.12 -7.76
N ASN A 50 -4.05 -12.32 -7.99
CA ASN A 50 -4.94 -12.44 -9.13
C ASN A 50 -4.37 -11.85 -10.43
N GLY A 51 -3.17 -11.26 -10.39
CA GLY A 51 -2.55 -10.66 -11.58
C GLY A 51 -3.18 -9.34 -12.02
N SER A 52 -3.97 -8.67 -11.18
CA SER A 52 -4.56 -7.36 -11.52
C SER A 52 -3.50 -6.26 -11.62
N TYR A 53 -2.33 -6.45 -11.01
CA TYR A 53 -1.17 -5.57 -11.13
C TYR A 53 -0.18 -6.01 -12.23
N ALA A 54 -0.67 -6.66 -13.30
CA ALA A 54 0.17 -7.05 -14.43
C ALA A 54 0.51 -5.85 -15.33
N ILE A 55 1.76 -5.81 -15.81
CA ILE A 55 2.19 -4.85 -16.83
C ILE A 55 1.82 -5.44 -18.19
N PRO A 56 1.01 -4.75 -19.02
CA PRO A 56 0.66 -5.26 -20.34
C PRO A 56 1.91 -5.30 -21.23
N VAL A 57 2.08 -6.41 -21.97
CA VAL A 57 3.10 -6.53 -23.01
C VAL A 57 2.49 -6.03 -24.32
N ALA A 58 3.15 -5.08 -24.98
CA ALA A 58 2.85 -4.76 -26.37
C ALA A 58 3.53 -5.80 -27.27
N ASP A 59 2.79 -6.40 -28.21
CA ASP A 59 3.29 -7.42 -29.15
C ASP A 59 4.25 -6.86 -30.22
N ASP A 60 4.77 -5.66 -30.02
CA ASP A 60 5.67 -4.99 -30.93
C ASP A 60 6.88 -4.53 -30.12
N GLU A 61 8.09 -4.84 -30.60
CA GLU A 61 9.42 -4.57 -30.02
C GLU A 61 9.73 -3.06 -29.83
N SER A 62 8.72 -2.22 -29.53
CA SER A 62 8.83 -0.76 -29.47
C SER A 62 8.00 -0.08 -28.38
N SER A 63 7.37 -0.80 -27.43
CA SER A 63 6.66 -0.09 -26.33
C SER A 63 6.76 -0.75 -24.96
N ALA A 64 7.91 -0.53 -24.31
CA ALA A 64 7.99 -0.60 -22.85
C ALA A 64 7.44 0.72 -22.25
N GLY A 65 6.14 0.77 -21.99
CA GLY A 65 5.50 1.93 -21.35
C GLY A 65 4.04 1.65 -20.99
N GLY A 66 3.77 1.41 -19.71
CA GLY A 66 2.45 1.05 -19.19
C GLY A 66 1.35 2.03 -19.58
N GLN A 67 0.39 1.55 -20.36
CA GLN A 67 -0.81 2.30 -20.76
C GLN A 67 -1.89 2.14 -19.69
N ASN A 68 -2.10 3.20 -18.91
CA ASN A 68 -3.29 3.36 -18.07
C ASN A 68 -4.47 3.73 -18.96
N THR A 69 -5.15 2.75 -19.54
CA THR A 69 -6.38 2.98 -20.32
C THR A 69 -7.59 2.99 -19.38
N GLY A 70 -7.66 4.02 -18.54
CA GLY A 70 -8.90 4.42 -17.88
C GLY A 70 -9.84 5.05 -18.91
N LYS A 71 -10.57 4.22 -19.66
CA LYS A 71 -11.68 4.66 -20.51
C LYS A 71 -12.89 3.77 -20.25
N ASN A 72 -13.62 4.10 -19.19
CA ASN A 72 -15.00 3.66 -19.03
C ASN A 72 -15.89 4.50 -19.97
N THR A 73 -16.19 3.93 -21.13
CA THR A 73 -17.20 4.43 -22.06
C THR A 73 -18.58 3.87 -21.68
N SER A 74 -19.58 4.77 -21.70
CA SER A 74 -21.04 4.56 -21.73
C SER A 74 -21.69 4.07 -20.42
N GLU A 75 -22.78 4.64 -19.91
CA GLU A 75 -23.86 5.47 -20.46
C GLU A 75 -24.49 6.32 -19.35
#